data_AF-A0AAW9EUG3-F1
#
_entry.id   AF-A0AAW9EUG3-F1
#
_cell.length_a   1.000
_cell.length_b   1.000
_cell.length_c   1.000
_cell.angle_alpha   90.00
_cell.angle_beta   90.00
_cell.angle_gamma   90.00
#
_symmetry.space_group_name_H-M   'P 1'
#
loop_
_entity.id
_entity.type
_entity.pdbx_description
1 polymer ?
#
loop_
_entity_poly.entity_id
_entity_poly.type
_entity_poly.pdbx_seq_one_letter_code
_entity_poly.pdbx_strand_id
1 'polypeptide(L)'
;MTQEYFTVLTAVGEAKLSNLAATGRALKLTEFAVGDGGGASYVPTPEQLRSSTSLVAEKFRGPISLLEYDESTPSQYYMEGYVPIDAGPFTVREAGWFDDDGVMIFATRYPPTEKTVPSQGAQVDLPLGTYVSIHQVDGGKIQILIDPSKVLATRQFVESRFDYIPVQGPMQALLSRNYIFMAAGEITLPDSGTITVMVDHSVVQGSQCLVKGKSGVTINTPKGIDSVVNLAISGHAFVFSKINGDWRVS
;
A
#
# COMPACT_ATOMS: atom_id res chain seq x y z
N MET A 1 29.49 4.51 -10.23
CA MET A 1 29.17 3.07 -10.13
C MET A 1 27.88 2.86 -10.89
N THR A 2 27.88 2.04 -11.94
CA THR A 2 26.68 1.70 -12.71
C THR A 2 25.81 0.81 -11.85
N GLN A 3 24.55 1.19 -11.63
CA GLN A 3 23.60 0.39 -10.86
C GLN A 3 23.30 -0.91 -11.63
N GLU A 4 23.46 -2.06 -11.00
CA GLU A 4 23.34 -3.37 -11.66
C GLU A 4 21.87 -3.72 -12.01
N TYR A 5 20.93 -3.24 -11.18
CA TYR A 5 19.49 -3.43 -11.32
C TYR A 5 18.81 -2.08 -11.21
N PHE A 6 17.91 -1.79 -12.14
CA PHE A 6 17.36 -0.46 -12.31
C PHE A 6 16.05 -0.53 -13.09
N THR A 7 15.27 0.53 -12.95
CA THR A 7 14.05 0.74 -13.73
C THR A 7 14.24 1.97 -14.61
N VAL A 8 13.84 1.86 -15.88
CA VAL A 8 13.86 2.97 -16.83
C VAL A 8 12.46 3.32 -17.28
N LEU A 9 12.26 4.60 -17.57
CA LEU A 9 11.12 5.07 -18.35
C LEU A 9 11.32 4.66 -19.81
N THR A 10 10.34 3.97 -20.42
CA THR A 10 10.41 3.59 -21.83
C THR A 10 10.19 4.80 -22.73
N ALA A 11 10.63 4.74 -23.98
CA ALA A 11 10.42 5.81 -24.96
C ALA A 11 8.92 6.06 -25.21
N VAL A 12 8.11 5.00 -25.21
CA VAL A 12 6.65 5.11 -25.32
C VAL A 12 6.06 5.74 -24.05
N GLY A 13 6.55 5.33 -22.87
CA GLY A 13 6.16 5.91 -21.59
C GLY A 13 6.49 7.40 -21.49
N GLU A 14 7.66 7.80 -21.95
CA GLU A 14 8.09 9.21 -22.01
C GLU A 14 7.19 10.05 -22.93
N ALA A 15 6.91 9.55 -24.14
CA ALA A 15 6.00 10.23 -25.06
C ALA A 15 4.60 10.38 -24.47
N LYS A 16 4.11 9.33 -23.78
CA LYS A 16 2.79 9.35 -23.13
C LYS A 16 2.76 10.29 -21.94
N LEU A 17 3.78 10.27 -21.08
CA LEU A 17 3.91 11.20 -19.96
C LEU A 17 3.97 12.65 -20.43
N SER A 18 4.70 12.94 -21.51
CA SER A 18 4.76 14.28 -22.10
C SER A 18 3.38 14.77 -22.57
N ASN A 19 2.59 13.90 -23.21
CA ASN A 19 1.23 14.22 -23.62
C ASN A 19 0.29 14.46 -22.42
N LEU A 20 0.36 13.59 -21.41
CA LEU A 20 -0.44 13.73 -20.19
C LEU A 20 -0.09 15.02 -19.43
N ALA A 21 1.19 15.38 -19.36
CA ALA A 21 1.65 16.64 -18.78
C ALA A 21 1.09 17.85 -19.54
N ALA A 22 1.15 17.83 -20.88
CA ALA A 22 0.59 18.90 -21.73
C ALA A 22 -0.92 19.06 -21.59
N THR A 23 -1.64 17.98 -21.28
CA THR A 23 -3.11 17.97 -21.13
C THR A 23 -3.59 18.08 -19.67
N GLY A 24 -2.66 18.13 -18.71
CA GLY A 24 -2.98 18.19 -17.27
C GLY A 24 -3.62 16.91 -16.72
N ARG A 25 -3.44 15.77 -17.40
CA ARG A 25 -3.99 14.47 -17.00
C ARG A 25 -2.99 13.68 -16.15
N ALA A 26 -3.49 12.88 -15.24
CA ALA A 26 -2.68 11.95 -14.45
C ALA A 26 -2.32 10.69 -15.26
N LEU A 27 -1.14 10.12 -15.02
CA LEU A 27 -0.79 8.78 -15.49
C LEU A 27 -1.47 7.76 -14.58
N LYS A 28 -2.25 6.85 -15.16
CA LYS A 28 -2.91 5.79 -14.42
C LYS A 28 -2.19 4.47 -14.67
N LEU A 29 -1.41 4.00 -13.71
CA LEU A 29 -0.80 2.67 -13.76
C LEU A 29 -1.79 1.64 -13.21
N THR A 30 -1.97 0.52 -13.90
CA THR A 30 -2.98 -0.48 -13.52
C THR A 30 -2.41 -1.87 -13.31
N GLU A 31 -1.42 -2.24 -14.11
CA GLU A 31 -0.91 -3.62 -14.15
C GLU A 31 0.61 -3.64 -14.10
N PHE A 32 1.15 -4.72 -13.56
CA PHE A 32 2.55 -5.06 -13.70
C PHE A 32 2.66 -6.44 -14.34
N ALA A 33 3.78 -6.72 -14.97
CA ALA A 33 4.12 -8.05 -15.45
C ALA A 33 5.55 -8.39 -15.07
N VAL A 34 5.83 -9.68 -14.95
CA VAL A 34 7.17 -10.21 -14.67
C VAL A 34 7.52 -11.28 -15.67
N GLY A 35 8.81 -11.39 -15.97
CA GLY A 35 9.32 -12.35 -16.93
C GLY A 35 10.65 -12.96 -16.49
N ASP A 36 11.01 -14.06 -17.14
CA ASP A 36 12.28 -14.75 -16.91
C ASP A 36 13.41 -14.26 -17.83
N GLY A 37 13.12 -13.26 -18.68
CA GLY A 37 14.09 -12.66 -19.58
C GLY A 37 14.58 -13.59 -20.70
N GLY A 38 13.85 -14.68 -20.98
CA GLY A 38 14.24 -15.69 -21.96
C GLY A 38 15.20 -16.76 -21.39
N GLY A 39 15.35 -16.83 -20.06
CA GLY A 39 16.14 -17.85 -19.38
C GLY A 39 17.50 -17.37 -18.90
N ALA A 40 18.60 -17.89 -19.45
CA ALA A 40 19.90 -17.93 -18.76
C ALA A 40 20.73 -16.63 -18.79
N SER A 41 20.43 -15.65 -19.65
CA SER A 41 21.21 -14.41 -19.72
C SER A 41 20.33 -13.21 -20.06
N TYR A 42 19.85 -12.55 -19.01
CA TYR A 42 19.10 -11.30 -19.12
C TYR A 42 19.91 -10.16 -18.50
N VAL A 43 20.66 -9.45 -19.34
CA VAL A 43 21.53 -8.33 -18.95
C VAL A 43 21.30 -7.16 -19.92
N PRO A 44 20.08 -6.63 -20.05
CA PRO A 44 19.83 -5.54 -20.97
C PRO A 44 20.51 -4.25 -20.49
N THR A 45 20.95 -3.42 -21.44
CA THR A 45 21.40 -2.05 -21.16
C THR A 45 20.19 -1.14 -20.89
N PRO A 46 20.40 0.02 -20.24
CA PRO A 46 19.35 1.03 -20.09
C PRO A 46 18.69 1.43 -21.42
N GLU A 47 19.45 1.56 -22.50
CA GLU A 47 18.94 1.92 -23.82
C GLU A 47 18.06 0.81 -24.42
N GLN A 48 18.46 -0.45 -24.23
CA GLN A 48 17.64 -1.59 -24.63
C GLN A 48 16.31 -1.60 -23.87
N LEU A 49 16.32 -1.44 -22.55
CA LEU A 49 15.08 -1.35 -21.78
C LEU A 49 14.23 -0.12 -22.13
N ARG A 50 14.86 1.03 -22.46
CA ARG A 50 14.15 2.24 -22.89
C ARG A 50 13.39 2.02 -24.19
N SER A 51 13.92 1.20 -25.10
CA SER A 51 13.28 0.88 -26.39
C SER A 51 12.27 -0.28 -26.30
N SER A 52 12.21 -0.99 -25.17
CA SER A 52 11.26 -2.09 -24.98
C SER A 52 9.82 -1.62 -24.93
N THR A 53 8.94 -2.32 -25.64
CA THR A 53 7.47 -2.13 -25.61
C THR A 53 6.74 -3.26 -24.90
N SER A 54 7.43 -4.37 -24.63
CA SER A 54 6.94 -5.54 -23.90
C SER A 54 8.10 -6.24 -23.18
N LEU A 55 7.78 -7.18 -22.29
CA LEU A 55 8.76 -8.10 -21.72
C LEU A 55 9.28 -9.09 -22.76
N VAL A 56 10.50 -9.59 -22.57
CA VAL A 56 11.09 -10.61 -23.45
C VAL A 56 10.37 -11.95 -23.31
N ALA A 57 10.04 -12.34 -22.08
CA ALA A 57 9.37 -13.59 -21.79
C ALA A 57 8.48 -13.45 -20.54
N GLU A 58 7.32 -12.82 -20.74
CA GLU A 58 6.30 -12.66 -19.71
C GLU A 58 5.84 -14.02 -19.16
N LYS A 59 5.81 -14.14 -17.83
CA LYS A 59 5.36 -15.35 -17.11
C LYS A 59 4.11 -15.09 -16.28
N PHE A 60 3.95 -13.86 -15.81
CA PHE A 60 2.82 -13.46 -15.00
C PHE A 60 2.51 -11.99 -15.23
N ARG A 61 1.21 -11.68 -15.20
CA ARG A 61 0.68 -10.33 -15.23
C ARG A 61 -0.41 -10.23 -14.18
N GLY A 62 -0.38 -9.13 -13.43
CA GLY A 62 -1.32 -8.88 -12.35
C GLY A 62 -1.51 -7.40 -12.11
N PRO A 63 -2.41 -7.04 -11.20
CA PRO A 63 -2.60 -5.66 -10.82
C PRO A 63 -1.43 -5.13 -9.99
N ILE A 64 -1.20 -3.82 -10.07
CA ILE A 64 -0.28 -3.14 -9.14
C ILE A 64 -0.93 -3.12 -7.76
N SER A 65 -0.17 -3.53 -6.74
CA SER A 65 -0.63 -3.62 -5.36
C SER A 65 -0.38 -2.34 -4.57
N LEU A 66 0.74 -1.65 -4.84
CA LEU A 66 1.12 -0.43 -4.12
C LEU A 66 1.82 0.58 -5.03
N LEU A 67 1.54 1.87 -4.79
CA LEU A 67 2.23 3.01 -5.37
C LEU A 67 2.32 4.06 -4.26
N GLU A 68 3.53 4.29 -3.77
CA GLU A 68 3.79 5.28 -2.74
C GLU A 68 4.72 6.36 -3.27
N TYR A 69 4.38 7.61 -2.98
CA TYR A 69 5.23 8.74 -3.25
C TYR A 69 6.23 8.90 -2.11
N ASP A 70 7.52 8.96 -2.42
CA ASP A 70 8.54 9.24 -1.43
C ASP A 70 8.59 10.75 -1.15
N GLU A 71 8.08 11.16 0.01
CA GLU A 71 8.09 12.55 0.46
C GLU A 71 9.52 13.09 0.70
N SER A 72 10.48 12.21 0.96
CA SER A 72 11.88 12.59 1.20
C SER A 72 12.66 12.82 -0.09
N THR A 73 12.26 12.18 -1.19
CA THR A 73 12.88 12.32 -2.51
C THR A 73 11.83 12.71 -3.56
N PRO A 74 11.60 14.03 -3.77
CA PRO A 74 10.58 14.48 -4.70
C PRO A 74 10.74 13.88 -6.09
N SER A 75 9.67 13.28 -6.61
CA SER A 75 9.61 12.53 -7.88
C SER A 75 10.13 11.09 -7.85
N GLN A 76 10.34 10.52 -6.66
CA GLN A 76 10.47 9.07 -6.51
C GLN A 76 9.14 8.43 -6.12
N TYR A 77 8.85 7.30 -6.78
CA TYR A 77 7.70 6.47 -6.50
C TYR A 77 8.17 5.05 -6.23
N TYR A 78 7.65 4.44 -5.16
CA TYR A 78 7.78 3.02 -4.91
C TYR A 78 6.55 2.32 -5.51
N MET A 79 6.79 1.30 -6.34
CA MET A 79 5.73 0.48 -6.92
C MET A 79 5.91 -0.97 -6.51
N GLU A 80 4.82 -1.63 -6.16
CA GLU A 80 4.81 -3.04 -5.79
C GLU A 80 3.75 -3.82 -6.57
N GLY A 81 4.14 -4.97 -7.08
CA GLY A 81 3.27 -5.97 -7.66
C GLY A 81 3.41 -7.29 -6.92
N TYR A 82 2.35 -8.07 -6.89
CA TYR A 82 2.33 -9.35 -6.19
C TYR A 82 2.19 -10.52 -7.16
N VAL A 83 3.14 -11.47 -7.10
CA VAL A 83 3.10 -12.71 -7.88
C VAL A 83 2.51 -13.82 -7.00
N PRO A 84 1.31 -14.33 -7.32
CA PRO A 84 0.63 -15.37 -6.56
C PRO A 84 1.44 -16.64 -6.41
N ILE A 85 1.10 -17.41 -5.38
CA ILE A 85 1.82 -18.63 -5.04
C ILE A 85 1.75 -19.72 -6.13
N ASP A 86 0.66 -19.76 -6.88
CA ASP A 86 0.38 -20.70 -7.97
C ASP A 86 0.97 -20.26 -9.32
N ALA A 87 1.44 -19.01 -9.42
CA ALA A 87 2.13 -18.49 -10.60
C ALA A 87 3.63 -18.88 -10.55
N GLY A 88 3.97 -20.05 -11.10
CA GLY A 88 5.34 -20.54 -11.16
C GLY A 88 5.46 -22.02 -11.57
N PRO A 89 6.67 -22.61 -11.50
CA PRO A 89 7.94 -21.99 -11.11
C PRO A 89 8.62 -21.24 -12.26
N PHE A 90 9.30 -20.14 -11.95
CA PHE A 90 10.20 -19.43 -12.87
C PHE A 90 11.15 -18.53 -12.06
N THR A 91 12.23 -18.06 -12.69
CA THR A 91 13.10 -17.05 -12.09
C THR A 91 12.74 -15.69 -12.67
N VAL A 92 12.36 -14.73 -11.83
CA VAL A 92 12.10 -13.35 -12.27
C VAL A 92 13.42 -12.66 -12.59
N ARG A 93 13.49 -12.02 -13.75
CA ARG A 93 14.65 -11.20 -14.21
C ARG A 93 14.24 -9.86 -14.80
N GLU A 94 12.99 -9.75 -15.22
CA GLU A 94 12.42 -8.52 -15.77
C GLU A 94 11.06 -8.22 -15.17
N ALA A 95 10.75 -6.93 -15.05
CA ALA A 95 9.42 -6.47 -14.71
C ALA A 95 9.02 -5.28 -15.60
N GLY A 96 7.74 -5.15 -15.86
CA GLY A 96 7.14 -4.06 -16.64
C GLY A 96 5.96 -3.47 -15.90
N TRP A 97 5.77 -2.16 -16.00
CA TRP A 97 4.66 -1.44 -15.36
C TRP A 97 3.82 -0.77 -16.43
N PHE A 98 2.53 -1.07 -16.42
CA PHE A 98 1.60 -0.80 -17.50
C PHE A 98 0.50 0.15 -17.06
N ASP A 99 0.08 1.01 -17.97
CA ASP A 99 -1.08 1.87 -17.76
C ASP A 99 -2.41 1.20 -18.08
N ASP A 100 -3.50 1.97 -18.07
CA ASP A 100 -4.86 1.51 -18.37
C ASP A 100 -5.10 1.16 -19.84
N ASP A 101 -4.24 1.64 -20.75
CA ASP A 101 -4.26 1.28 -22.18
C ASP A 101 -3.35 0.08 -22.48
N GLY A 102 -2.74 -0.54 -21.46
CA GLY A 102 -1.82 -1.67 -21.61
C GLY A 102 -0.44 -1.29 -22.15
N VAL A 103 -0.08 -0.01 -22.12
CA VAL A 103 1.23 0.49 -22.58
C VAL A 103 2.26 0.31 -21.47
N MET A 104 3.41 -0.29 -21.80
CA MET A 104 4.52 -0.45 -20.85
C MET A 104 5.23 0.89 -20.64
N ILE A 105 4.97 1.53 -19.51
CA ILE A 105 5.55 2.84 -19.15
C ILE A 105 6.95 2.68 -18.59
N PHE A 106 7.15 1.70 -17.70
CA PHE A 106 8.44 1.44 -17.07
C PHE A 106 8.88 0.01 -17.33
N ALA A 107 10.18 -0.15 -17.54
CA ALA A 107 10.83 -1.44 -17.72
C ALA A 107 11.96 -1.60 -16.70
N THR A 108 12.00 -2.74 -16.01
CA THR A 108 12.88 -3.01 -14.89
C THR A 108 13.79 -4.18 -15.22
N ARG A 109 15.11 -3.97 -15.09
CA ARG A 109 16.06 -5.06 -14.91
C ARG A 109 16.04 -5.48 -13.45
N TYR A 110 15.49 -6.65 -13.18
CA TYR A 110 15.25 -7.14 -11.82
C TYR A 110 16.33 -8.15 -11.38
N PRO A 111 16.76 -8.16 -10.11
CA PRO A 111 17.66 -9.19 -9.60
C PRO A 111 17.07 -10.58 -9.79
N PRO A 112 17.85 -11.56 -10.32
CA PRO A 112 17.37 -12.93 -10.49
C PRO A 112 16.79 -13.48 -9.19
N THR A 113 15.48 -13.70 -9.17
CA THR A 113 14.75 -14.12 -7.97
C THR A 113 13.94 -15.37 -8.28
N GLU A 114 14.22 -16.47 -7.58
CA GLU A 114 13.54 -17.74 -7.81
C GLU A 114 12.15 -17.74 -7.18
N LYS A 115 11.13 -17.91 -8.01
CA LYS A 115 9.77 -18.19 -7.55
C LYS A 115 9.59 -19.70 -7.47
N THR A 116 9.56 -20.22 -6.25
CA THR A 116 9.17 -21.61 -5.97
C THR A 116 7.65 -21.75 -5.91
N VAL A 117 7.16 -22.96 -6.16
CA VAL A 117 5.73 -23.32 -6.10
C VAL A 117 5.47 -24.38 -5.02
N PRO A 118 4.22 -24.56 -4.55
CA PRO A 118 3.88 -25.46 -3.44
C PRO A 118 4.35 -26.90 -3.61
N SER A 119 4.46 -27.40 -4.84
CA SER A 119 4.98 -28.74 -5.14
C SER A 119 6.46 -28.93 -4.74
N GLN A 120 7.17 -27.85 -4.44
CA GLN A 120 8.56 -27.86 -3.93
C GLN A 120 8.65 -27.70 -2.40
N GLY A 121 7.53 -27.72 -1.67
CA GLY A 121 7.50 -27.76 -0.21
C GLY A 121 7.71 -26.43 0.53
N ALA A 122 7.72 -25.30 -0.19
CA ALA A 122 7.85 -23.96 0.39
C ALA A 122 6.65 -23.07 -0.02
N GLN A 123 6.05 -22.40 0.97
CA GLN A 123 4.89 -21.53 0.78
C GLN A 123 5.33 -20.07 0.91
N VAL A 124 5.62 -19.39 -0.20
CA VAL A 124 6.02 -17.98 -0.17
C VAL A 124 5.41 -17.20 -1.35
N ASP A 125 4.67 -16.18 -0.94
CA ASP A 125 4.23 -15.01 -1.67
C ASP A 125 5.44 -14.19 -2.14
N LEU A 126 5.56 -13.87 -3.43
CA LEU A 126 6.70 -13.06 -3.91
C LEU A 126 6.24 -11.61 -4.17
N PRO A 127 6.46 -10.69 -3.21
CA PRO A 127 6.30 -9.26 -3.46
C PRO A 127 7.45 -8.77 -4.34
N LEU A 128 7.10 -8.16 -5.48
CA LEU A 128 8.07 -7.50 -6.36
C LEU A 128 7.92 -5.98 -6.20
N GLY A 129 8.86 -5.38 -5.47
CA GLY A 129 8.97 -3.94 -5.29
C GLY A 129 10.05 -3.31 -6.17
N THR A 130 9.79 -2.13 -6.73
CA THR A 130 10.81 -1.31 -7.39
C THR A 130 10.65 0.17 -7.05
N TYR A 131 11.77 0.88 -7.01
CA TYR A 131 11.79 2.34 -6.95
C TYR A 131 11.98 2.89 -8.35
N VAL A 132 11.15 3.87 -8.71
CA VAL A 132 11.30 4.65 -9.94
C VAL A 132 11.50 6.11 -9.61
N SER A 133 12.48 6.73 -10.27
CA SER A 133 12.65 8.17 -10.25
C SER A 133 12.12 8.74 -11.56
N ILE A 134 11.11 9.61 -11.48
CA ILE A 134 10.58 10.33 -12.63
C ILE A 134 11.10 11.75 -12.53
N HIS A 135 12.31 11.99 -13.03
CA HIS A 135 12.83 13.34 -13.13
C HIS A 135 12.10 14.05 -14.28
N GLN A 136 11.19 14.95 -13.91
CA GLN A 136 10.66 16.07 -14.70
C GLN A 136 10.49 15.80 -16.20
N VAL A 137 9.25 15.52 -16.61
CA VAL A 137 8.82 15.84 -17.98
C VAL A 137 8.38 17.30 -17.91
N ASP A 138 9.11 18.19 -18.58
CA ASP A 138 8.98 19.65 -18.46
C ASP A 138 7.51 20.12 -18.36
N GLY A 139 7.17 20.83 -17.28
CA GLY A 139 6.00 21.71 -17.20
C GLY A 139 4.71 21.18 -16.53
N GLY A 140 4.67 19.94 -16.02
CA GLY A 140 3.44 19.39 -15.41
C GLY A 140 3.64 18.75 -14.04
N LYS A 141 2.71 18.98 -13.10
CA LYS A 141 2.57 18.13 -11.90
C LYS A 141 2.06 16.75 -12.34
N ILE A 142 2.98 15.83 -12.64
CA ILE A 142 2.61 14.46 -13.00
C ILE A 142 2.15 13.74 -11.73
N GLN A 143 0.84 13.49 -11.65
CA GLN A 143 0.26 12.60 -10.65
C GLN A 143 0.21 11.19 -11.24
N ILE A 144 0.71 10.22 -10.50
CA ILE A 144 0.54 8.81 -10.82
C ILE A 144 -0.54 8.25 -9.91
N LEU A 145 -1.52 7.57 -10.51
CA LEU A 145 -2.64 6.96 -9.79
C LEU A 145 -2.63 5.44 -10.03
N ILE A 146 -3.02 4.68 -9.01
CA ILE A 146 -3.42 3.28 -9.17
C ILE A 146 -4.94 3.20 -9.37
N ASP A 147 -5.41 2.19 -10.12
CA ASP A 147 -6.80 1.76 -10.09
C ASP A 147 -7.11 0.88 -8.86
N PRO A 148 -7.80 1.39 -7.82
CA PRO A 148 -8.07 0.61 -6.60
C PRO A 148 -9.01 -0.57 -6.85
N SER A 149 -9.75 -0.60 -7.96
CA SER A 149 -10.65 -1.73 -8.30
C SER A 149 -9.89 -2.97 -8.74
N LYS A 150 -8.60 -2.82 -9.09
CA LYS A 150 -7.72 -3.92 -9.50
C LYS A 150 -6.73 -4.33 -8.41
N VAL A 151 -6.53 -3.52 -7.35
CA VAL A 151 -5.52 -3.79 -6.31
C VAL A 151 -5.84 -5.06 -5.51
N LEU A 152 -4.92 -6.04 -5.55
CA LEU A 152 -4.83 -7.09 -4.54
C LEU A 152 -4.07 -6.52 -3.34
N ALA A 153 -4.80 -6.11 -2.30
CA ALA A 153 -4.20 -5.72 -1.03
C ALA A 153 -3.66 -6.98 -0.34
N THR A 154 -2.37 -7.02 -0.01
CA THR A 154 -1.81 -8.12 0.78
C THR A 154 -2.48 -8.10 2.16
N ARG A 155 -2.69 -9.28 2.76
CA ARG A 155 -3.19 -9.35 4.14
C ARG A 155 -2.32 -8.53 5.08
N GLN A 156 -1.01 -8.48 4.84
CA GLN A 156 -0.05 -7.69 5.60
C GLN A 156 -0.15 -6.18 5.36
N PHE A 157 -0.55 -5.71 4.17
CA PHE A 157 -0.85 -4.29 3.89
C PHE A 157 -2.18 -3.87 4.51
N VAL A 158 -3.19 -4.74 4.48
CA VAL A 158 -4.43 -4.55 5.23
C VAL A 158 -4.10 -4.51 6.72
N GLU A 159 -3.37 -5.48 7.26
CA GLU A 159 -2.95 -5.55 8.66
C GLU A 159 -2.01 -4.40 9.06
N SER A 160 -1.15 -3.86 8.18
CA SER A 160 -0.29 -2.71 8.51
C SER A 160 -1.05 -1.38 8.51
N ARG A 161 -2.09 -1.25 7.68
CA ARG A 161 -3.07 -0.16 7.75
C ARG A 161 -3.99 -0.31 8.97
N PHE A 162 -4.18 -1.53 9.46
CA PHE A 162 -4.94 -1.90 10.64
C PHE A 162 -4.05 -2.41 11.77
N ASP A 163 -2.85 -1.83 11.94
CA ASP A 163 -1.89 -2.24 12.98
C ASP A 163 -2.44 -1.76 14.34
N TYR A 164 -3.43 -2.50 14.83
CA TYR A 164 -4.17 -2.17 16.03
C TYR A 164 -3.24 -2.38 17.22
N ILE A 165 -3.04 -1.33 17.99
CA ILE A 165 -2.34 -1.45 19.27
C ILE A 165 -3.27 -2.19 20.25
N PRO A 166 -2.83 -3.30 20.85
CA PRO A 166 -3.67 -4.10 21.73
C PRO A 166 -3.91 -3.39 23.06
N VAL A 167 -5.17 -3.31 23.46
CA VAL A 167 -5.61 -2.81 24.77
C VAL A 167 -6.01 -4.02 25.62
N GLN A 168 -5.24 -4.28 26.67
CA GLN A 168 -5.44 -5.40 27.60
C GLN A 168 -5.69 -4.93 29.05
N GLY A 169 -5.89 -3.62 29.23
CA GLY A 169 -6.07 -2.96 30.53
C GLY A 169 -6.12 -1.44 30.35
N PRO A 170 -5.93 -0.64 31.42
CA PRO A 170 -5.87 0.82 31.32
C PRO A 170 -4.69 1.27 30.45
N MET A 171 -4.98 2.09 29.45
CA MET A 171 -4.01 2.62 28.49
C MET A 171 -4.28 4.10 28.19
N GLN A 172 -3.22 4.86 27.96
CA GLN A 172 -3.30 6.20 27.39
C GLN A 172 -2.81 6.17 25.94
N ALA A 173 -3.67 6.58 25.00
CA ALA A 173 -3.27 6.74 23.61
C ALA A 173 -2.33 7.95 23.50
N LEU A 174 -1.09 7.70 23.09
CA LEU A 174 -0.08 8.75 22.87
C LEU A 174 -0.09 9.26 21.43
N LEU A 175 -0.60 8.46 20.49
CA LEU A 175 -0.60 8.74 19.06
C LEU A 175 -2.01 8.49 18.49
N SER A 176 -2.35 9.21 17.42
CA SER A 176 -3.57 8.95 16.64
C SER A 176 -3.37 7.72 15.74
N ARG A 177 -3.57 6.53 16.32
CA ARG A 177 -3.49 5.23 15.61
C ARG A 177 -4.74 4.39 15.86
N ASN A 178 -4.75 3.17 15.33
CA ASN A 178 -5.81 2.22 15.53
C ASN A 178 -5.54 1.39 16.80
N TYR A 179 -6.58 1.11 17.59
CA TYR A 179 -6.51 0.34 18.84
C TYR A 179 -7.54 -0.79 18.85
N ILE A 180 -7.20 -1.94 19.43
CA ILE A 180 -8.13 -3.07 19.58
C ILE A 180 -8.16 -3.57 21.02
N PHE A 181 -9.34 -3.64 21.61
CA PHE A 181 -9.52 -4.30 22.90
C PHE A 181 -9.40 -5.81 22.71
N MET A 182 -8.38 -6.40 23.33
CA MET A 182 -8.21 -7.86 23.43
C MET A 182 -8.66 -8.40 24.80
N ALA A 183 -8.99 -7.50 25.74
CA ALA A 183 -9.60 -7.81 27.02
C ALA A 183 -10.44 -6.61 27.50
N ALA A 184 -11.19 -6.77 28.60
CA ALA A 184 -11.82 -5.65 29.28
C ALA A 184 -10.75 -4.63 29.71
N GLY A 185 -11.03 -3.34 29.54
CA GLY A 185 -10.04 -2.31 29.78
C GLY A 185 -10.53 -0.92 29.43
N GLU A 186 -9.62 0.03 29.51
CA GLU A 186 -9.91 1.43 29.29
C GLU A 186 -8.83 2.09 28.44
N ILE A 187 -9.22 2.90 27.47
CA ILE A 187 -8.31 3.74 26.71
C ILE A 187 -8.69 5.22 26.86
N THR A 188 -7.72 6.05 27.23
CA THR A 188 -7.86 7.51 27.21
C THR A 188 -7.34 8.07 25.89
N LEU A 189 -8.17 8.84 25.18
CA LEU A 189 -7.86 9.46 23.90
C LEU A 189 -6.73 10.52 24.02
N PRO A 190 -5.95 10.78 22.94
CA PRO A 190 -4.90 11.79 22.92
C PRO A 190 -5.50 13.20 22.86
N ASP A 191 -4.64 14.22 22.68
CA ASP A 191 -5.09 15.62 22.62
C ASP A 191 -5.77 16.00 21.29
N SER A 192 -5.41 15.34 20.19
CA SER A 192 -5.92 15.64 18.86
C SER A 192 -5.83 14.46 17.90
N GLY A 193 -6.48 14.61 16.73
CA GLY A 193 -6.41 13.68 15.60
C GLY A 193 -7.64 12.79 15.47
N THR A 194 -7.46 11.66 14.78
CA THR A 194 -8.49 10.65 14.52
C THR A 194 -7.97 9.28 14.92
N ILE A 195 -8.77 8.54 15.68
CA ILE A 195 -8.46 7.23 16.21
C ILE A 195 -9.57 6.26 15.85
N THR A 196 -9.20 5.06 15.42
CA THR A 196 -10.15 3.94 15.30
C THR A 196 -9.99 3.01 16.49
N VAL A 197 -11.08 2.66 17.16
CA VAL A 197 -11.09 1.68 18.25
C VAL A 197 -12.06 0.55 17.91
N MET A 198 -11.63 -0.69 18.12
CA MET A 198 -12.44 -1.88 17.93
C MET A 198 -12.40 -2.77 19.18
N VAL A 199 -13.41 -3.61 19.36
CA VAL A 199 -13.39 -4.71 20.32
C VAL A 199 -13.21 -6.02 19.57
N ASP A 200 -12.20 -6.80 19.93
CA ASP A 200 -11.95 -8.11 19.32
C ASP A 200 -13.11 -9.09 19.61
N HIS A 201 -13.34 -10.04 18.70
CA HIS A 201 -14.39 -11.06 18.86
C HIS A 201 -14.16 -12.02 20.05
N SER A 202 -12.93 -12.13 20.54
CA SER A 202 -12.58 -12.95 21.72
C SER A 202 -12.97 -12.31 23.05
N VAL A 203 -13.25 -11.00 23.08
CA VAL A 203 -13.68 -10.31 24.31
C VAL A 203 -15.14 -10.65 24.61
N VAL A 204 -15.41 -11.04 25.86
CA VAL A 204 -16.76 -11.40 26.31
C VAL A 204 -17.73 -10.22 26.10
N GLN A 205 -18.85 -10.48 25.41
CA GLN A 205 -19.86 -9.46 25.14
C GLN A 205 -20.38 -8.85 26.45
N GLY A 206 -20.45 -7.52 26.52
CA GLY A 206 -20.83 -6.80 27.74
C GLY A 206 -19.68 -6.48 28.70
N SER A 207 -18.44 -6.87 28.37
CA SER A 207 -17.24 -6.42 29.07
C SER A 207 -17.10 -4.90 29.03
N GLN A 208 -16.46 -4.32 30.05
CA GLN A 208 -16.18 -2.89 30.11
C GLN A 208 -14.99 -2.54 29.21
N CYS A 209 -15.26 -2.26 27.94
CA CYS A 209 -14.29 -1.73 26.98
C CYS A 209 -14.55 -0.23 26.82
N LEU A 210 -13.89 0.57 27.65
CA LEU A 210 -14.21 1.98 27.84
C LEU A 210 -13.25 2.90 27.06
N VAL A 211 -13.79 3.84 26.30
CA VAL A 211 -13.04 4.93 25.67
C VAL A 211 -13.35 6.23 26.40
N LYS A 212 -12.32 6.94 26.88
CA LYS A 212 -12.47 8.18 27.64
C LYS A 212 -11.81 9.38 26.96
N GLY A 213 -12.41 10.54 27.10
CA GLY A 213 -11.70 11.81 26.91
C GLY A 213 -10.71 12.05 28.05
N LYS A 214 -9.70 12.89 27.83
CA LYS A 214 -8.90 13.45 28.92
C LYS A 214 -9.78 14.27 29.87
N SER A 215 -9.27 14.56 31.07
CA SER A 215 -10.00 15.39 32.06
C SER A 215 -10.53 16.68 31.44
N GLY A 216 -11.83 16.94 31.61
CA GLY A 216 -12.51 18.11 31.05
C GLY A 216 -12.90 18.02 29.56
N VAL A 217 -12.59 16.91 28.88
CA VAL A 217 -12.91 16.68 27.48
C VAL A 217 -14.07 15.69 27.35
N THR A 218 -15.06 16.04 26.53
CA THR A 218 -16.22 15.18 26.25
C THR A 218 -16.14 14.52 24.87
N ILE A 219 -16.94 13.47 24.70
CA ILE A 219 -17.16 12.72 23.47
C ILE A 219 -18.63 12.88 23.09
N ASN A 220 -18.88 13.51 21.95
CA ASN A 220 -20.20 13.58 21.35
C ASN A 220 -20.54 12.23 20.72
N THR A 221 -21.58 11.58 21.23
CA THR A 221 -22.16 10.35 20.71
C THR A 221 -23.48 10.65 19.99
N PRO A 222 -24.01 9.74 19.17
CA PRO A 222 -25.36 9.89 18.61
C PRO A 222 -26.47 10.03 19.66
N LYS A 223 -26.21 9.67 20.93
CA LYS A 223 -27.17 9.72 22.03
C LYS A 223 -27.00 10.94 22.94
N GLY A 224 -25.94 11.72 22.80
CA GLY A 224 -25.67 12.88 23.64
C GLY A 224 -24.19 13.18 23.81
N ILE A 225 -23.85 13.81 24.93
CA ILE A 225 -22.48 14.18 25.29
C ILE A 225 -22.08 13.31 26.48
N ASP A 226 -21.05 12.49 26.29
CA ASP A 226 -20.56 11.54 27.28
C ASP A 226 -19.08 11.82 27.60
N SER A 227 -18.64 11.58 28.84
CA SER A 227 -17.21 11.62 29.19
C SER A 227 -16.51 10.28 28.95
N VAL A 228 -17.29 9.21 28.83
CA VAL A 228 -16.86 7.82 28.67
C VAL A 228 -17.83 7.09 27.74
N VAL A 229 -17.31 6.38 26.74
CA VAL A 229 -18.10 5.55 25.81
C VAL A 229 -17.76 4.08 26.05
N ASN A 230 -18.77 3.24 26.26
CA ASN A 230 -18.58 1.79 26.33
C ASN A 230 -18.81 1.14 24.96
N LEU A 231 -17.81 0.42 24.47
CA LEU A 231 -17.88 -0.31 23.21
C LEU A 231 -18.40 -1.73 23.46
N ALA A 232 -19.69 -1.96 23.26
CA ALA A 232 -20.34 -3.23 23.56
C ALA A 232 -20.46 -4.18 22.34
N ILE A 233 -20.05 -3.73 21.15
CA ILE A 233 -20.19 -4.48 19.89
C ILE A 233 -18.80 -4.93 19.45
N SER A 234 -18.54 -6.24 19.46
CA SER A 234 -17.30 -6.82 18.94
C SER A 234 -17.28 -6.83 17.41
N GLY A 235 -16.08 -6.69 16.84
CA GLY A 235 -15.84 -6.61 15.39
C GLY A 235 -16.28 -5.29 14.73
N HIS A 236 -16.90 -4.37 15.48
CA HIS A 236 -17.29 -3.06 14.95
C HIS A 236 -16.20 -2.02 15.21
N ALA A 237 -15.75 -1.35 14.15
CA ALA A 237 -14.81 -0.24 14.24
C ALA A 237 -15.58 1.05 14.58
N PHE A 238 -15.17 1.72 15.65
CA PHE A 238 -15.66 3.04 16.04
C PHE A 238 -14.59 4.08 15.75
N VAL A 239 -14.95 5.16 15.06
CA VAL A 239 -14.00 6.23 14.70
C VAL A 239 -14.23 7.43 15.60
N PHE A 240 -13.20 7.82 16.34
CA PHE A 240 -13.18 9.00 17.19
C PHE A 240 -12.38 10.09 16.47
N SER A 241 -12.99 11.24 16.19
CA SER A 241 -12.32 12.39 15.57
C SER A 241 -12.44 13.63 16.44
N LYS A 242 -11.32 14.34 16.61
CA LYS A 242 -11.29 15.61 17.34
C LYS A 242 -11.70 16.75 16.42
N ILE A 243 -12.84 17.39 16.69
CA ILE A 243 -13.39 18.49 15.88
C ILE A 243 -13.72 19.65 16.81
N ASN A 244 -13.13 20.83 16.56
CA ASN A 244 -13.36 22.06 17.32
C ASN A 244 -13.19 21.93 18.85
N GLY A 245 -12.28 21.07 19.31
CA GLY A 245 -12.01 20.89 20.74
C GLY A 245 -12.83 19.78 21.42
N ASP A 246 -13.81 19.18 20.74
CA ASP A 246 -14.59 18.05 21.25
C ASP A 246 -14.31 16.77 20.45
N TRP A 247 -14.38 15.62 21.10
CA TRP A 247 -14.35 14.35 20.39
C TRP A 247 -15.74 14.07 19.82
N ARG A 248 -15.79 13.47 18.63
CA ARG A 248 -17.01 12.92 18.03
C ARG A 248 -16.76 11.46 17.71
N VAL A 249 -17.70 10.59 18.03
CA VAL A 249 -17.66 9.18 17.62
C VAL A 249 -18.65 8.93 16.49
N SER A 250 -18.19 8.23 15.45
CA SER A 250 -19.00 7.73 14.33
C SER A 250 -18.86 6.23 14.18
#